data_AF-A0A8K0KEX2-F1
#
_entry.id   AF-A0A8K0KEX2-F1
#
_cell.length_a   1.000
_cell.length_b   1.000
_cell.length_c   1.000
_cell.angle_alpha   90.00
_cell.angle_beta   90.00
_cell.angle_gamma   90.00
#
_symmetry.space_group_name_H-M   'P 1'
#
loop_
_entity.id
_entity.type
_entity.pdbx_description
1 polymer ?
#
loop_
_entity_poly.entity_id
_entity_poly.type
_entity_poly.pdbx_seq_one_letter_code
_entity_poly.pdbx_strand_id
1 'polypeptide(L)'
;MSDIVHQSVYELVHSEDREELQRQLTWNALLPPEAAGITLHEALASPHLLERSFTVRFRCLLDNTSGFLRLDIRGRVKVLHGQNRRSAGSSESGGVAGTTGSTVANGGPPLALFALCTPFGPPSLLEVPQKEVMFKSKHRLDFALVSMDQRGKMLLGYTDTEIADLGGYDLVHYDDLAYVASAHQELLKTGASGMIAYRYQTKDGGWQWLQTSSRLVYKNSKPDFVISTHRPLM
;
A
#
# COMPACT_ATOMS: atom_id res chain seq x y z
N MET A 1 2.10 -14.98 0.37
CA MET A 1 0.98 -14.80 -0.59
C MET A 1 0.55 -16.13 -1.25
N SER A 2 0.88 -17.29 -0.68
CA SER A 2 0.45 -18.61 -1.19
C SER A 2 -0.89 -19.09 -0.59
N ASP A 3 -1.31 -18.51 0.53
CA ASP A 3 -2.37 -19.06 1.39
C ASP A 3 -3.79 -18.87 0.84
N ILE A 4 -3.93 -18.35 -0.37
CA ILE A 4 -5.22 -18.16 -1.08
C ILE A 4 -5.22 -18.85 -2.46
N VAL A 5 -4.06 -19.33 -2.92
CA VAL A 5 -3.93 -19.97 -4.23
C VAL A 5 -4.58 -21.35 -4.15
N HIS A 6 -5.42 -21.69 -5.12
CA HIS A 6 -6.20 -22.94 -5.17
C HIS A 6 -7.30 -23.09 -4.11
N GLN A 7 -7.62 -22.05 -3.34
CA GLN A 7 -8.79 -22.04 -2.48
C GLN A 7 -10.03 -21.57 -3.21
N SER A 8 -11.19 -22.03 -2.74
CA SER A 8 -12.47 -21.56 -3.25
C SER A 8 -12.67 -20.09 -2.88
N VAL A 9 -12.89 -19.23 -3.87
CA VAL A 9 -13.18 -17.81 -3.65
C VAL A 9 -14.41 -17.60 -2.74
N TYR A 10 -15.35 -18.56 -2.70
CA TYR A 10 -16.54 -18.50 -1.86
C TYR A 10 -16.25 -18.64 -0.35
N GLU A 11 -15.10 -19.22 0.03
CA GLU A 11 -14.65 -19.26 1.42
C GLU A 11 -14.12 -17.90 1.89
N LEU A 12 -13.64 -17.10 0.93
CA LEU A 12 -13.09 -15.77 1.16
C LEU A 12 -14.14 -14.67 1.06
N VAL A 13 -15.31 -14.93 0.46
CA VAL A 13 -16.34 -13.92 0.22
C VAL A 13 -17.47 -13.99 1.26
N HIS A 14 -18.00 -12.83 1.64
CA HIS A 14 -19.12 -12.71 2.57
C HIS A 14 -20.32 -13.52 2.08
N SER A 15 -21.01 -14.21 2.99
CA SER A 15 -22.12 -15.13 2.66
C SER A 15 -23.19 -14.49 1.79
N GLU A 16 -23.61 -13.27 2.13
CA GLU A 16 -24.62 -12.48 1.39
C GLU A 16 -24.19 -12.10 -0.03
N ASP A 17 -22.88 -12.05 -0.35
CA ASP A 17 -22.40 -11.63 -1.66
C ASP A 17 -22.14 -12.84 -2.60
N ARG A 18 -22.29 -14.09 -2.11
CA ARG A 18 -21.92 -15.31 -2.85
C ARG A 18 -22.78 -15.55 -4.07
N GLU A 19 -24.09 -15.33 -3.97
CA GLU A 19 -25.02 -15.52 -5.09
C GLU A 19 -24.74 -14.51 -6.20
N GLU A 20 -24.51 -13.25 -5.85
CA GLU A 20 -24.18 -12.23 -6.82
C GLU A 20 -22.82 -12.49 -7.48
N LEU A 21 -21.81 -12.89 -6.70
CA LEU A 21 -20.52 -13.32 -7.26
C LEU A 21 -20.69 -14.49 -8.26
N GLN A 22 -21.54 -15.47 -7.94
CA GLN A 22 -21.81 -16.59 -8.85
C GLN A 22 -22.48 -16.11 -10.16
N ARG A 23 -23.39 -15.14 -10.09
CA ARG A 23 -23.98 -14.51 -11.29
C ARG A 23 -22.92 -13.78 -12.10
N GLN A 24 -22.02 -13.04 -11.46
CA GLN A 24 -20.92 -12.33 -12.12
C GLN A 24 -19.94 -13.29 -12.82
N LEU A 25 -19.67 -14.47 -12.24
CA LEU A 25 -18.81 -15.49 -12.85
C LEU A 25 -19.50 -16.27 -13.97
N THR A 26 -20.83 -16.31 -13.98
CA THR A 26 -21.61 -16.98 -15.02
C THR A 26 -21.65 -16.10 -16.28
N TRP A 27 -21.10 -16.62 -17.39
CA TRP A 27 -20.84 -15.81 -18.58
C TRP A 27 -22.11 -15.21 -19.20
N ASN A 28 -23.22 -15.93 -19.18
CA ASN A 28 -24.48 -15.53 -19.80
C ASN A 28 -25.48 -14.85 -18.84
N ALA A 29 -25.17 -14.76 -17.54
CA ALA A 29 -26.13 -14.29 -16.53
C ALA A 29 -26.41 -12.77 -16.61
N LEU A 30 -25.53 -12.01 -17.25
CA LEU A 30 -25.61 -10.55 -17.40
C LEU A 30 -25.69 -10.11 -18.86
N LEU A 31 -26.05 -11.01 -19.77
CA LEU A 31 -26.27 -10.64 -21.16
C LEU A 31 -27.49 -9.71 -21.28
N PRO A 32 -27.43 -8.69 -22.15
CA PRO A 32 -28.60 -7.89 -22.44
C PRO A 32 -29.68 -8.74 -23.14
N PRO A 33 -30.97 -8.39 -23.04
CA PRO A 33 -32.07 -9.20 -23.57
C PRO A 33 -31.93 -9.55 -25.06
N GLU A 34 -31.35 -8.65 -25.85
CA GLU A 34 -31.12 -8.82 -27.29
C GLU A 34 -30.06 -9.90 -27.58
N ALA A 35 -29.20 -10.20 -26.61
CA ALA A 35 -28.14 -11.19 -26.69
C ALA A 35 -28.45 -12.47 -25.91
N ALA A 36 -29.65 -12.65 -25.35
CA ALA A 36 -29.98 -13.78 -24.48
C ALA A 36 -29.85 -15.17 -25.16
N GLY A 37 -29.94 -15.21 -26.49
CA GLY A 37 -29.85 -16.45 -27.29
C GLY A 37 -28.48 -16.73 -27.92
N ILE A 38 -27.46 -15.88 -27.69
CA ILE A 38 -26.16 -16.07 -28.33
C ILE A 38 -25.42 -17.28 -27.75
N THR A 39 -24.59 -17.88 -28.57
CA THR A 39 -23.66 -18.93 -28.17
C THR A 39 -22.46 -18.34 -27.41
N LEU A 40 -21.78 -19.18 -26.62
CA LEU A 40 -20.54 -18.77 -25.95
C LEU A 40 -19.47 -18.31 -26.96
N HIS A 41 -19.41 -18.92 -28.14
CA HIS A 41 -18.46 -18.54 -29.19
C HIS A 41 -18.70 -17.09 -29.67
N GLU A 42 -19.96 -16.72 -29.89
CA GLU A 42 -20.34 -15.36 -30.28
C GLU A 42 -20.08 -14.34 -29.16
N ALA A 43 -20.34 -14.73 -27.91
CA ALA A 43 -20.04 -13.89 -26.74
C ALA A 43 -18.53 -13.65 -26.59
N LEU A 44 -17.70 -14.67 -26.82
CA LEU A 44 -16.23 -14.54 -26.79
C LEU A 44 -15.70 -13.66 -27.92
N ALA A 45 -16.38 -13.64 -29.08
CA ALA A 45 -16.08 -12.72 -30.18
C ALA A 45 -16.50 -11.26 -29.90
N SER A 46 -17.31 -11.04 -28.87
CA SER A 46 -17.83 -9.72 -28.45
C SER A 46 -17.43 -9.40 -27.01
N PRO A 47 -16.17 -8.99 -26.74
CA PRO A 47 -15.60 -8.95 -25.40
C PRO A 47 -16.34 -8.07 -24.39
N HIS A 48 -17.06 -7.06 -24.86
CA HIS A 48 -17.85 -6.13 -24.04
C HIS A 48 -19.01 -6.84 -23.30
N LEU A 49 -19.59 -7.91 -23.87
CA LEU A 49 -20.65 -8.70 -23.23
C LEU A 49 -20.15 -9.50 -22.01
N LEU A 50 -18.83 -9.71 -21.93
CA LEU A 50 -18.18 -10.49 -20.88
C LEU A 50 -17.46 -9.61 -19.86
N GLU A 51 -17.59 -8.29 -19.96
CA GLU A 51 -17.06 -7.36 -18.95
C GLU A 51 -17.89 -7.45 -17.67
N ARG A 52 -17.21 -7.26 -16.54
CA ARG A 52 -17.78 -7.32 -15.20
C ARG A 52 -17.29 -6.11 -14.42
N SER A 53 -18.24 -5.45 -13.77
CA SER A 53 -17.98 -4.34 -12.86
C SER A 53 -18.94 -4.49 -11.68
N PHE A 54 -18.42 -4.88 -10.53
CA PHE A 54 -19.25 -5.16 -9.36
C PHE A 54 -18.46 -4.97 -8.07
N THR A 55 -19.17 -4.94 -6.97
CA THR A 55 -18.59 -4.80 -5.64
C THR A 55 -18.84 -6.06 -4.83
N VAL A 56 -17.84 -6.53 -4.10
CA VAL A 56 -17.95 -7.73 -3.27
C VAL A 56 -17.07 -7.62 -2.03
N ARG A 57 -17.54 -8.17 -0.90
CA ARG A 57 -16.81 -8.19 0.36
C ARG A 57 -15.93 -9.43 0.48
N PHE A 58 -14.63 -9.22 0.58
CA PHE A 58 -13.64 -10.25 0.87
C PHE A 58 -13.24 -10.25 2.35
N ARG A 59 -12.99 -11.42 2.91
CA ARG A 59 -12.43 -11.61 4.24
C ARG A 59 -11.06 -10.95 4.29
N CYS A 60 -10.85 -10.13 5.30
CA CYS A 60 -9.64 -9.35 5.51
C CYS A 60 -9.12 -9.60 6.95
N LEU A 61 -7.80 -9.77 7.09
CA LEU A 61 -7.13 -10.10 8.36
C LEU A 61 -6.02 -9.07 8.68
N LEU A 62 -6.26 -7.78 8.44
CA LEU A 62 -5.20 -6.76 8.51
C LEU A 62 -4.81 -6.33 9.94
N ASP A 63 -5.63 -6.55 10.98
CA ASP A 63 -5.42 -5.89 12.29
C ASP A 63 -6.09 -6.56 13.49
N ASN A 64 -5.83 -7.85 13.79
CA ASN A 64 -6.41 -8.58 14.94
C ASN A 64 -7.96 -8.59 15.03
N THR A 65 -8.66 -7.90 14.13
CA THR A 65 -10.09 -7.95 13.93
C THR A 65 -10.34 -8.71 12.63
N SER A 66 -11.06 -9.83 12.72
CA SER A 66 -11.54 -10.53 11.54
C SER A 66 -12.67 -9.71 10.94
N GLY A 67 -12.47 -9.19 9.72
CA GLY A 67 -13.44 -8.32 9.07
C GLY A 67 -13.66 -8.66 7.61
N PHE A 68 -14.52 -7.88 6.98
CA PHE A 68 -14.76 -7.94 5.54
C PHE A 68 -14.42 -6.59 4.91
N LEU A 69 -13.57 -6.62 3.89
CA LEU A 69 -13.18 -5.48 3.09
C LEU A 69 -13.97 -5.50 1.78
N ARG A 70 -14.65 -4.40 1.48
CA ARG A 70 -15.35 -4.23 0.22
C ARG A 70 -14.34 -3.94 -0.90
N LEU A 71 -14.41 -4.67 -2.00
CA LEU A 71 -13.58 -4.46 -3.19
C LEU A 71 -14.47 -4.08 -4.37
N ASP A 72 -14.07 -3.07 -5.14
CA ASP A 72 -14.54 -2.85 -6.50
C ASP A 72 -13.75 -3.76 -7.44
N ILE A 73 -14.45 -4.60 -8.19
CA ILE A 73 -13.89 -5.60 -9.10
C ILE A 73 -14.25 -5.20 -10.53
N ARG A 74 -13.22 -4.99 -11.35
CA ARG A 74 -13.38 -4.70 -12.78
C ARG A 74 -12.56 -5.66 -13.61
N GLY A 75 -13.21 -6.34 -14.54
CA GLY A 75 -12.56 -7.40 -15.28
C GLY A 75 -13.39 -7.97 -16.41
N ARG A 76 -12.95 -9.12 -16.91
CA ARG A 76 -13.62 -9.82 -18.01
C ARG A 76 -13.57 -11.33 -17.82
N VAL A 77 -14.67 -12.00 -18.13
CA VAL A 77 -14.72 -13.47 -18.24
C VAL A 77 -14.06 -13.89 -19.56
N LYS A 78 -13.07 -14.79 -19.48
CA LYS A 78 -12.30 -15.30 -20.63
C LYS A 78 -12.06 -16.80 -20.50
N VAL A 79 -11.68 -17.43 -21.61
CA VAL A 79 -11.19 -18.81 -21.59
C VAL A 79 -9.91 -18.91 -20.78
N LEU A 80 -9.90 -19.85 -19.84
CA LEU A 80 -8.74 -20.22 -19.05
C LEU A 80 -7.94 -21.29 -19.79
N HIS A 81 -6.73 -20.94 -20.20
CA HIS A 81 -5.84 -21.85 -20.92
C HIS A 81 -4.89 -22.56 -19.94
N GLY A 82 -4.52 -23.81 -20.23
CA GLY A 82 -3.47 -24.53 -19.50
C GLY A 82 -3.89 -25.24 -18.22
N GLN A 83 -5.19 -25.28 -17.87
CA GLN A 83 -5.65 -26.08 -16.73
C GLN A 83 -5.94 -27.52 -17.16
N ASN A 84 -5.21 -28.48 -16.59
CA ASN A 84 -5.31 -29.89 -16.94
C ASN A 84 -6.69 -30.43 -16.52
N ARG A 85 -7.52 -30.85 -17.49
CA ARG A 85 -8.83 -31.47 -17.21
C ARG A 85 -8.54 -32.81 -16.53
N ARG A 86 -8.66 -32.91 -15.20
CA ARG A 86 -8.82 -34.22 -14.58
C ARG A 86 -10.15 -34.75 -15.06
N SER A 87 -10.10 -35.63 -16.05
CA SER A 87 -11.23 -36.43 -16.49
C SER A 87 -11.84 -37.10 -15.27
N ALA A 88 -13.11 -36.78 -14.99
CA ALA A 88 -13.93 -37.56 -14.07
C ALA A 88 -14.01 -38.98 -14.63
N GLY A 89 -13.21 -39.89 -14.09
CA GLY A 89 -13.13 -41.25 -14.57
C GLY A 89 -12.05 -42.05 -13.85
N SER A 90 -12.27 -42.37 -12.57
CA SER A 90 -12.09 -43.70 -11.97
C SER A 90 -12.05 -43.65 -10.42
N SER A 91 -12.93 -44.45 -9.81
CA SER A 91 -12.92 -45.08 -8.47
C SER A 91 -13.08 -44.25 -7.18
N GLU A 92 -14.30 -44.36 -6.62
CA GLU A 92 -14.72 -44.64 -5.23
C GLU A 92 -13.83 -44.24 -4.03
N SER A 93 -14.31 -43.28 -3.21
CA SER A 93 -14.62 -43.46 -1.78
C SER A 93 -15.05 -42.12 -1.15
N GLY A 94 -16.00 -42.18 -0.20
CA GLY A 94 -16.86 -41.08 0.22
C GLY A 94 -16.16 -39.87 0.85
N GLY A 95 -16.61 -38.69 0.41
CA GLY A 95 -16.39 -37.39 1.04
C GLY A 95 -17.39 -36.41 0.44
N VAL A 96 -18.17 -35.73 1.29
CA VAL A 96 -19.28 -34.83 0.93
C VAL A 96 -18.88 -33.89 -0.21
N ALA A 97 -19.63 -33.96 -1.31
CA ALA A 97 -19.43 -33.16 -2.51
C ALA A 97 -19.54 -31.66 -2.18
N GLY A 98 -18.39 -31.00 -2.02
CA GLY A 98 -18.28 -29.55 -2.07
C GLY A 98 -18.57 -29.10 -3.49
N THR A 99 -19.71 -28.45 -3.67
CA THR A 99 -20.25 -27.91 -4.92
C THR A 99 -19.24 -26.95 -5.55
N THR A 100 -18.39 -27.47 -6.43
CA THR A 100 -17.59 -26.64 -7.33
C THR A 100 -18.57 -26.03 -8.33
N GLY A 101 -18.82 -24.73 -8.22
CA GLY A 101 -19.62 -23.93 -9.15
C GLY A 101 -18.95 -23.78 -10.52
N SER A 102 -18.50 -24.89 -11.12
CA SER A 102 -18.14 -24.96 -12.53
C SER A 102 -19.44 -25.05 -13.32
N THR A 103 -20.07 -23.90 -13.58
CA THR A 103 -21.19 -23.79 -14.52
C THR A 103 -20.71 -23.95 -15.96
N VAL A 104 -20.29 -25.15 -16.32
CA VAL A 104 -20.41 -25.68 -17.68
C VAL A 104 -20.67 -27.18 -17.58
N ALA A 105 -21.94 -27.55 -17.44
CA ALA A 105 -22.40 -28.94 -17.59
C ALA A 105 -22.30 -29.45 -19.05
N ASN A 106 -21.78 -28.64 -19.99
CA ASN A 106 -21.73 -28.94 -21.41
C ASN A 106 -20.33 -28.68 -21.99
N GLY A 107 -19.40 -29.62 -21.88
CA GLY A 107 -18.26 -29.84 -22.80
C GLY A 107 -17.28 -28.71 -23.17
N GLY A 108 -17.52 -27.46 -22.80
CA GLY A 108 -16.79 -26.28 -23.28
C GLY A 108 -15.45 -26.05 -22.58
N PRO A 109 -14.67 -25.06 -23.07
CA PRO A 109 -13.43 -24.64 -22.42
C PRO A 109 -13.74 -24.02 -21.04
N PRO A 110 -12.90 -24.24 -20.01
CA PRO A 110 -13.10 -23.61 -18.71
C PRO A 110 -13.01 -22.08 -18.84
N LEU A 111 -13.91 -21.38 -18.16
CA LEU A 111 -13.95 -19.92 -18.13
C LEU A 111 -13.44 -19.41 -16.77
N ALA A 112 -12.81 -18.23 -16.77
CA ALA A 112 -12.37 -17.55 -15.56
C ALA A 112 -12.56 -16.04 -15.69
N LEU A 113 -12.80 -15.38 -14.56
CA LEU A 113 -12.78 -13.93 -14.46
C LEU A 113 -11.34 -13.45 -14.24
N PHE A 114 -10.86 -12.57 -15.13
CA PHE A 114 -9.61 -11.84 -14.97
C PHE A 114 -9.96 -10.42 -14.59
N ALA A 115 -9.58 -9.99 -13.38
CA ALA A 115 -10.02 -8.71 -12.84
C ALA A 115 -8.95 -8.00 -12.03
N LEU A 116 -9.08 -6.67 -11.99
CA LEU A 116 -8.44 -5.80 -11.02
C LEU A 116 -9.40 -5.64 -9.84
N CYS A 117 -8.88 -5.81 -8.64
CA CYS A 117 -9.64 -5.65 -7.40
C CYS A 117 -9.08 -4.45 -6.64
N THR A 118 -9.85 -3.38 -6.52
CA THR A 118 -9.47 -2.16 -5.80
C THR A 118 -10.26 -2.06 -4.50
N PRO A 119 -9.61 -1.86 -3.34
CA PRO A 119 -10.33 -1.68 -2.09
C PRO A 119 -11.27 -0.46 -2.15
N PHE A 120 -12.44 -0.61 -1.58
CA PHE A 120 -13.45 0.43 -1.44
C PHE A 120 -13.55 0.81 0.04
N GLY A 121 -13.25 2.06 0.37
CA GLY A 121 -13.31 2.56 1.74
C GLY A 121 -13.21 4.09 1.80
N PRO A 122 -13.48 4.69 2.98
CA PRO A 122 -13.22 6.11 3.19
C PRO A 122 -11.75 6.42 2.87
N PRO A 123 -11.40 7.67 2.50
CA PRO A 123 -10.04 8.05 2.13
C PRO A 123 -8.98 7.56 3.12
N SER A 124 -9.28 7.52 4.42
CA SER A 124 -8.40 6.99 5.47
C SER A 124 -8.01 5.51 5.35
N LEU A 125 -8.81 4.69 4.67
CA LEU A 125 -8.53 3.27 4.40
C LEU A 125 -7.70 3.09 3.10
N LEU A 126 -7.80 4.08 2.20
CA LEU A 126 -7.11 4.11 0.90
C LEU A 126 -5.82 4.93 0.93
N GLU A 127 -5.65 5.75 1.97
CA GLU A 127 -4.37 6.27 2.37
C GLU A 127 -3.48 5.06 2.68
N VAL A 128 -2.69 4.68 1.67
CA VAL A 128 -1.38 4.10 1.93
C VAL A 128 -0.79 5.00 3.00
N PRO A 129 -0.57 4.54 4.25
CA PRO A 129 -0.03 5.41 5.29
C PRO A 129 1.19 6.04 4.66
N GLN A 130 1.19 7.37 4.50
CA GLN A 130 2.29 8.10 3.89
C GLN A 130 3.52 7.59 4.61
N LYS A 131 4.28 6.71 3.96
CA LYS A 131 5.23 5.80 4.60
C LYS A 131 6.17 6.67 5.41
N GLU A 132 5.96 6.74 6.73
CA GLU A 132 6.34 7.88 7.56
C GLU A 132 7.64 8.45 7.04
N VAL A 133 7.57 9.63 6.40
CA VAL A 133 8.63 10.07 5.51
C VAL A 133 9.79 10.64 6.30
N MET A 134 10.20 9.97 7.37
CA MET A 134 11.25 10.46 8.25
C MET A 134 12.62 10.23 7.64
N PHE A 135 13.52 11.16 7.93
CA PHE A 135 14.96 11.01 7.70
C PHE A 135 15.71 11.49 8.94
N LYS A 136 16.97 11.08 9.08
CA LYS A 136 17.82 11.52 10.18
C LYS A 136 19.00 12.33 9.68
N SER A 137 19.49 13.18 10.57
CA SER A 137 20.77 13.85 10.43
C SER A 137 21.57 13.73 11.72
N LYS A 138 22.89 13.76 11.57
CA LYS A 138 23.87 13.74 12.66
C LYS A 138 24.56 15.09 12.69
N HIS A 139 24.72 15.63 13.89
CA HIS A 139 25.41 16.89 14.13
C HIS A 139 26.44 16.76 15.23
N ARG A 140 27.45 17.62 15.21
CA ARG A 140 28.33 17.87 16.35
C ARG A 140 27.58 18.66 17.44
N LEU A 141 28.20 18.81 18.61
CA LEU A 141 27.61 19.55 19.75
C LEU A 141 27.51 21.07 19.50
N ASP A 142 28.25 21.60 18.53
CA ASP A 142 28.13 22.98 18.03
C ASP A 142 27.03 23.11 16.95
N PHE A 143 26.24 22.06 16.75
CA PHE A 143 25.21 21.93 15.72
C PHE A 143 25.74 21.88 14.28
N ALA A 144 27.04 21.71 14.04
CA ALA A 144 27.55 21.52 12.68
C ALA A 144 27.10 20.16 12.11
N LEU A 145 26.69 20.15 10.83
CA LEU A 145 26.15 18.95 10.20
C LEU A 145 27.30 17.97 9.87
N VAL A 146 27.09 16.70 10.21
CA VAL A 146 28.08 15.63 9.99
C VAL A 146 27.64 14.70 8.87
N SER A 147 26.38 14.29 8.89
CA SER A 147 25.81 13.41 7.87
C SER A 147 24.30 13.50 7.85
N MET A 148 23.71 13.08 6.72
CA MET A 148 22.27 12.98 6.54
C MET A 148 21.93 11.70 5.80
N ASP A 149 20.85 11.04 6.21
CA ASP A 149 20.37 9.84 5.53
C ASP A 149 20.03 10.13 4.06
N GLN A 150 20.12 9.12 3.20
CA GLN A 150 19.87 9.24 1.76
C GLN A 150 18.54 9.93 1.43
N ARG A 151 17.51 9.69 2.23
CA ARG A 151 16.19 10.30 2.05
C ARG A 151 16.21 11.82 2.27
N GLY A 152 16.91 12.29 3.30
CA GLY A 152 17.06 13.72 3.57
C GLY A 152 17.86 14.40 2.47
N LYS A 153 18.94 13.75 2.00
CA LYS A 153 19.73 14.23 0.85
C LYS A 153 18.90 14.37 -0.42
N MET A 154 18.06 13.39 -0.74
CA MET A 154 17.17 13.48 -1.90
C MET A 154 16.09 14.56 -1.74
N LEU A 155 15.54 14.74 -0.52
CA LEU A 155 14.50 15.74 -0.26
C LEU A 155 15.05 17.17 -0.33
N LEU A 156 16.21 17.41 0.29
CA LEU A 156 16.79 18.75 0.39
C LEU A 156 17.75 19.08 -0.76
N GLY A 157 18.23 18.08 -1.50
CA GLY A 157 19.07 18.23 -2.69
C GLY A 157 20.59 18.26 -2.43
N TYR A 158 21.05 18.08 -1.20
CA TYR A 158 22.48 18.16 -0.85
C TYR A 158 23.23 16.83 -1.00
N THR A 159 24.50 16.90 -1.41
CA THR A 159 25.43 15.76 -1.40
C THR A 159 26.17 15.65 -0.07
N ASP A 160 26.84 14.51 0.18
CA ASP A 160 27.64 14.33 1.40
C ASP A 160 28.81 15.33 1.49
N THR A 161 29.42 15.69 0.36
CA THR A 161 30.51 16.66 0.32
C THR A 161 30.03 18.06 0.67
N GLU A 162 28.85 18.46 0.19
CA GLU A 162 28.25 19.77 0.50
C GLU A 162 27.82 19.85 1.96
N ILE A 163 27.27 18.75 2.50
CA ILE A 163 26.87 18.64 3.90
C ILE A 163 28.04 18.85 4.86
N ALA A 164 29.23 18.33 4.54
CA ALA A 164 30.39 18.39 5.43
C ALA A 164 30.86 19.82 5.73
N ASP A 165 30.55 20.78 4.85
CA ASP A 165 30.94 22.18 4.98
C ASP A 165 29.84 23.06 5.60
N LEU A 166 28.68 22.50 5.93
CA LEU A 166 27.52 23.24 6.45
C LEU A 166 27.39 23.16 7.97
N GLY A 167 27.18 24.31 8.60
CA GLY A 167 26.59 24.41 9.92
C GLY A 167 25.11 24.03 9.90
N GLY A 168 24.60 23.38 10.95
CA GLY A 168 23.17 23.03 11.04
C GLY A 168 22.26 24.25 11.05
N TYR A 169 22.76 25.42 11.48
CA TYR A 169 22.06 26.70 11.41
C TYR A 169 22.03 27.30 10.01
N ASP A 170 22.98 26.97 9.14
CA ASP A 170 23.06 27.52 7.78
C ASP A 170 21.86 27.06 6.92
N LEU A 171 21.29 25.91 7.27
CA LEU A 171 20.08 25.40 6.64
C LEU A 171 18.79 26.00 7.23
N VAL A 172 18.83 26.62 8.42
CA VAL A 172 17.62 27.08 9.10
C VAL A 172 17.18 28.42 8.52
N HIS A 173 15.88 28.54 8.22
CA HIS A 173 15.30 29.82 7.81
C HIS A 173 15.56 30.91 8.86
N TYR A 174 15.91 32.12 8.42
CA TYR A 174 16.35 33.20 9.31
C TYR A 174 15.35 33.56 10.41
N ASP A 175 14.04 33.60 10.10
CA ASP A 175 12.98 33.82 11.11
C ASP A 175 12.92 32.72 12.19
N ASP A 176 13.38 31.51 11.90
CA ASP A 176 13.30 30.37 12.81
C ASP A 176 14.59 30.21 13.65
N LEU A 177 15.66 30.96 13.36
CA LEU A 177 16.99 30.81 13.98
C LEU A 177 16.95 30.93 15.51
N ALA A 178 16.30 31.97 16.03
CA ALA A 178 16.23 32.21 17.47
C ALA A 178 15.51 31.06 18.21
N TYR A 179 14.45 30.54 17.59
CA TYR A 179 13.67 29.42 18.12
C TYR A 179 14.47 28.11 18.10
N VAL A 180 15.15 27.81 16.99
CA VAL A 180 16.01 26.61 16.87
C VAL A 180 17.22 26.71 17.81
N ALA A 181 17.81 27.90 17.97
CA ALA A 181 18.91 28.12 18.92
C ALA A 181 18.48 27.87 20.37
N SER A 182 17.30 28.34 20.76
CA SER A 182 16.74 28.06 22.09
C SER A 182 16.53 26.56 22.33
N ALA A 183 15.96 25.85 21.35
CA ALA A 183 15.76 24.41 21.44
C ALA A 183 17.09 23.62 21.48
N HIS A 184 18.12 24.09 20.76
CA HIS A 184 19.46 23.51 20.83
C HIS A 184 20.11 23.72 22.21
N GLN A 185 19.97 24.91 22.81
CA GLN A 185 20.45 25.16 24.17
C GLN A 185 19.76 24.25 25.20
N GLU A 186 18.45 24.03 25.06
CA GLU A 186 17.71 23.13 25.94
C GLU A 186 18.12 21.67 25.74
N LEU A 187 18.36 21.25 24.50
CA LEU A 187 18.91 19.94 24.16
C LEU A 187 20.25 19.70 24.86
N LEU A 188 21.15 20.69 24.87
CA LEU A 188 22.46 20.56 25.53
C LEU A 188 22.35 20.45 27.06
N LYS A 189 21.31 21.02 27.66
CA LYS A 189 21.06 20.95 29.12
C LYS A 189 20.38 19.66 29.54
N THR A 190 19.37 19.22 28.78
CA THR A 190 18.45 18.15 29.21
C THR A 190 18.66 16.83 28.48
N GLY A 191 19.39 16.84 27.36
CA GLY A 191 19.59 15.66 26.51
C GLY A 191 18.56 15.48 25.41
N ALA A 192 17.47 16.28 25.37
CA ALA A 192 16.47 16.24 24.31
C ALA A 192 15.88 17.63 24.00
N SER A 193 15.54 17.90 22.74
CA SER A 193 14.91 19.18 22.34
C SER A 193 13.39 19.21 22.50
N GLY A 194 12.76 18.06 22.76
CA GLY A 194 11.33 17.88 22.45
C GLY A 194 11.07 17.92 20.95
N MET A 195 9.82 18.19 20.56
CA MET A 195 9.39 18.27 19.16
C MET A 195 9.16 19.72 18.77
N ILE A 196 9.87 20.18 17.74
CA ILE A 196 9.79 21.56 17.23
C ILE A 196 9.54 21.54 15.71
N ALA A 197 8.95 22.59 15.16
CA ALA A 197 8.73 22.74 13.72
C ALA A 197 9.42 24.00 13.20
N TYR A 198 10.20 23.87 12.13
CA TYR A 198 10.95 24.96 11.51
C TYR A 198 11.29 24.63 10.06
N ARG A 199 11.78 25.62 9.30
CA ARG A 199 12.11 25.46 7.87
C ARG A 199 13.59 25.19 7.65
N TYR A 200 13.87 24.23 6.77
CA TYR A 200 15.17 24.04 6.16
C TYR A 200 15.21 24.55 4.72
N GLN A 201 16.33 25.15 4.33
CA GLN A 201 16.58 25.56 2.95
C GLN A 201 16.93 24.35 2.10
N THR A 202 16.21 24.17 1.00
CA THR A 202 16.58 23.21 -0.04
C THR A 202 17.66 23.81 -0.94
N LYS A 203 18.44 22.96 -1.62
CA LYS A 203 19.58 23.39 -2.46
C LYS A 203 19.18 24.34 -3.60
N ASP A 204 17.96 24.21 -4.11
CA ASP A 204 17.39 25.08 -5.14
C ASP A 204 16.86 26.42 -4.58
N GLY A 205 17.04 26.68 -3.28
CA GLY A 205 16.66 27.92 -2.61
C GLY A 205 15.23 27.94 -2.05
N GLY A 206 14.51 26.83 -2.16
CA GLY A 206 13.19 26.65 -1.55
C GLY A 206 13.25 26.39 -0.03
N TRP A 207 12.08 26.23 0.57
CA TRP A 207 11.93 25.97 2.00
C TRP A 207 11.11 24.72 2.26
N GLN A 208 11.67 23.79 3.02
CA GLN A 208 10.98 22.59 3.47
C GLN A 208 10.66 22.71 4.97
N TRP A 209 9.38 22.66 5.31
CA TRP A 209 8.95 22.55 6.71
C TRP A 209 9.30 21.18 7.28
N LEU A 210 9.94 21.16 8.45
CA LEU A 210 10.32 19.96 9.17
C LEU A 210 9.82 20.02 10.61
N GLN A 211 9.14 18.97 11.04
CA GLN A 211 8.94 18.69 12.46
C GLN A 211 10.09 17.79 12.94
N THR A 212 10.91 18.30 13.85
CA THR A 212 12.16 17.67 14.27
C THR A 212 12.17 17.38 15.75
N SER A 213 12.70 16.22 16.12
CA SER A 213 13.14 15.93 17.49
C SER A 213 14.62 15.56 17.49
N SER A 214 15.37 16.12 18.43
CA SER A 214 16.80 15.94 18.56
C SER A 214 17.15 15.35 19.92
N ARG A 215 18.17 14.49 19.96
CA ARG A 215 18.67 13.86 21.18
C ARG A 215 20.20 13.85 21.21
N LEU A 216 20.76 13.99 22.41
CA LEU A 216 22.19 13.77 22.64
C LEU A 216 22.53 12.29 22.67
N VAL A 217 23.60 11.92 21.98
CA VAL A 217 24.24 10.62 22.06
C VAL A 217 25.46 10.74 22.95
N TYR A 218 25.60 9.81 23.90
CA TYR A 218 26.67 9.81 24.88
C TYR A 218 27.66 8.68 24.58
N LYS A 219 28.95 8.97 24.74
CA LYS A 219 30.05 8.00 24.67
C LYS A 219 30.92 8.18 25.90
N ASN A 220 31.18 7.09 26.62
CA ASN A 220 31.91 7.12 27.90
C ASN A 220 31.32 8.16 28.89
N SER A 221 29.98 8.21 28.97
CA SER A 221 29.22 9.14 29.82
C SER A 221 29.42 10.63 29.52
N LYS A 222 29.99 10.98 28.37
CA LYS A 222 30.11 12.37 27.88
C LYS A 222 29.27 12.56 26.61
N PRO A 223 28.65 13.73 26.40
CA PRO A 223 28.00 14.05 25.13
C PRO A 223 29.00 13.93 23.97
N ASP A 224 28.59 13.28 22.88
CA ASP A 224 29.42 13.01 21.70
C ASP A 224 28.82 13.68 20.45
N PHE A 225 27.56 13.37 20.12
CA PHE A 225 26.87 13.92 18.95
C PHE A 225 25.40 14.23 19.24
N VAL A 226 24.78 15.02 18.36
CA VAL A 226 23.32 15.18 18.28
C VAL A 226 22.79 14.33 17.14
N ILE A 227 21.69 13.60 17.37
CA ILE A 227 20.91 12.95 16.32
C ILE A 227 19.55 13.61 16.24
N SER A 228 19.20 14.09 15.06
CA SER A 228 17.90 14.69 14.75
C SER A 228 17.10 13.75 13.87
N THR A 229 15.83 13.54 14.23
CA THR A 229 14.84 12.83 13.40
C THR A 229 13.85 13.85 12.89
N HIS A 230 13.72 13.94 11.57
CA HIS A 230 12.91 14.93 10.88
C HIS A 230 11.73 14.27 10.20
N ARG A 231 10.55 14.86 10.38
CA ARG A 231 9.34 14.56 9.63
C ARG A 231 9.04 15.74 8.70
N PRO A 232 9.14 15.56 7.36
CA PRO A 232 8.67 16.56 6.41
C PRO A 232 7.19 16.84 6.64
N LEU A 233 6.83 18.12 6.65
CA LEU A 233 5.46 18.59 6.66
C LEU A 233 5.08 18.99 5.22
N MET A 234 3.83 18.72 4.84
CA MET A 234 3.26 19.13 3.55
C MET A 234 2.94 20.62 3.52
#